data_AF-A0A8J5H0Z7-F1
#
_entry.id   AF-A0A8J5H0Z7-F1
#
_cell.length_a   1.000
_cell.length_b   1.000
_cell.length_c   1.000
_cell.angle_alpha   90.00
_cell.angle_beta   90.00
_cell.angle_gamma   90.00
#
_symmetry.space_group_name_H-M   'P 1'
#
loop_
_entity.id
_entity.type
_entity.pdbx_description
1 polymer ?
#
loop_
_entity_poly.entity_id
_entity_poly.type
_entity_poly.pdbx_seq_one_letter_code
_entity_poly.pdbx_strand_id
1 'polypeptide(L)'
;MGSFPVCLFAAAAPREIVEAPGRVREMALWMDAGAYPVSESEKADLEAIAAIKESAAIELKEKGNQFVKMGKKHYKEAIDCYTRAIDQKSLNDSEQSVIFANRAQVNLLMGNHRRALTDAEEAIKLCPMNVKGYYRAAKAAFSLNLFSEATSLCQRGLEQMPSNEEMKKLFVQIDLQRQEEENKKTQILEVVAAAKMLSSALENRGLKFGKAQYQELTGVRKPVLDKSGILHWSVILLYAEVMSSDFIEDFCETDVFSSHLDMISL
;
A
#
# COMPACT_ATOMS: atom_id res chain seq x y z
N MET A 1 -34.75 46.28 -19.92
CA MET A 1 -34.70 47.42 -18.97
C MET A 1 -34.71 46.84 -17.57
N GLY A 2 -33.58 46.92 -16.86
CA GLY A 2 -33.41 46.36 -15.54
C GLY A 2 -32.13 46.92 -14.94
N SER A 3 -32.24 48.14 -14.41
CA SER A 3 -31.18 48.89 -13.75
C SER A 3 -30.85 48.26 -12.40
N PHE A 4 -29.60 47.80 -12.24
CA PHE A 4 -29.00 47.53 -10.93
C PHE A 4 -28.22 48.77 -10.47
N PRO A 5 -28.34 49.22 -9.21
CA PRO A 5 -27.65 50.40 -8.72
C PRO A 5 -26.19 50.08 -8.37
N VAL A 6 -25.31 50.99 -8.77
CA VAL A 6 -23.89 51.04 -8.45
C VAL A 6 -23.73 51.46 -6.98
N CYS A 7 -23.24 50.57 -6.11
CA CYS A 7 -22.84 50.94 -4.76
C CYS A 7 -21.42 51.52 -4.76
N LEU A 8 -21.36 52.79 -4.38
CA LEU A 8 -20.19 53.64 -4.25
C LEU A 8 -19.30 53.16 -3.09
N PHE A 9 -17.99 53.04 -3.37
CA PHE A 9 -16.94 52.87 -2.37
C PHE A 9 -16.87 54.12 -1.47
N ALA A 10 -17.08 53.96 -0.16
CA ALA A 10 -16.74 54.96 0.84
C ALA A 10 -15.40 54.56 1.49
N ALA A 11 -14.35 55.33 1.20
CA ALA A 11 -13.05 55.20 1.84
C ALA A 11 -13.14 55.71 3.29
N ALA A 12 -13.01 54.80 4.25
CA ALA A 12 -12.83 55.15 5.66
C ALA A 12 -11.35 55.45 5.94
N ALA A 13 -11.07 56.65 6.44
CA ALA A 13 -9.75 57.08 6.86
C ALA A 13 -9.19 56.20 8.01
N PRO A 14 -7.89 55.89 8.05
CA PRO A 14 -7.30 55.21 9.18
C PRO A 14 -7.14 56.17 10.37
N ARG A 15 -7.68 55.76 11.53
CA ARG A 15 -7.43 56.39 12.82
C ARG A 15 -5.98 56.18 13.21
N GLU A 16 -5.29 57.26 13.58
CA GLU A 16 -4.00 57.25 14.24
C GLU A 16 -4.07 56.41 15.53
N ILE A 17 -3.19 55.42 15.64
CA ILE A 17 -2.96 54.67 16.88
C ILE A 17 -1.57 55.07 17.38
N VAL A 18 -1.56 55.62 18.59
CA VAL A 18 -0.46 56.21 19.34
C VAL A 18 0.67 55.20 19.61
N GLU A 19 1.91 55.65 19.39
CA GLU A 19 3.17 54.93 19.58
C GLU A 19 3.54 54.64 21.05
N ALA A 20 4.19 53.48 21.28
CA ALA A 20 5.17 53.24 22.36
C ALA A 20 6.12 52.08 21.96
N PRO A 21 7.38 52.04 22.45
CA PRO A 21 8.55 51.74 21.61
C PRO A 21 9.06 50.30 21.71
N GLY A 22 9.78 49.84 20.67
CA GLY A 22 10.73 48.73 20.86
C GLY A 22 11.14 47.85 19.66
N ARG A 23 11.36 48.42 18.47
CA ARG A 23 12.33 48.06 17.40
C ARG A 23 12.43 46.63 16.81
N VAL A 24 12.00 45.55 17.45
CA VAL A 24 12.25 44.17 16.92
C VAL A 24 11.16 43.70 15.96
N ARG A 25 9.92 44.18 16.11
CA ARG A 25 8.78 43.72 15.28
C ARG A 25 8.71 44.35 13.90
N GLU A 26 9.38 45.48 13.69
CA GLU A 26 9.22 46.29 12.49
C GLU A 26 10.13 45.84 11.34
N MET A 27 11.27 45.20 11.66
CA MET A 27 12.24 44.73 10.67
C MET A 27 11.74 43.58 9.78
N ALA A 28 10.79 42.76 10.27
CA ALA A 28 10.30 41.60 9.56
C ALA A 28 9.22 41.91 8.50
N LEU A 29 8.68 43.14 8.47
CA LEU A 29 7.53 43.51 7.65
C LEU A 29 7.90 44.28 6.37
N TRP A 30 9.16 44.68 6.20
CA TRP A 30 9.62 45.56 5.11
C TRP A 30 10.73 44.96 4.23
N MET A 31 11.03 43.67 4.35
CA MET A 31 11.97 43.02 3.44
C MET A 31 11.23 42.56 2.18
N ASP A 32 11.45 43.27 1.08
CA ASP A 32 11.10 42.82 -0.27
C ASP A 32 11.72 41.44 -0.53
N ALA A 33 10.97 40.57 -1.22
CA ALA A 33 11.41 39.22 -1.57
C ALA A 33 12.67 39.28 -2.47
N GLY A 34 13.86 39.24 -1.87
CA GLY A 34 15.15 39.35 -2.56
C GLY A 34 16.18 40.29 -1.91
N ALA A 35 15.85 40.96 -0.80
CA ALA A 35 16.81 41.76 -0.06
C ALA A 35 17.81 40.86 0.71
N TYR A 36 19.08 40.87 0.30
CA TYR A 36 20.16 40.21 1.03
C TYR A 36 20.60 41.08 2.22
N PRO A 37 20.90 40.51 3.40
CA PRO A 37 21.28 41.28 4.58
C PRO A 37 22.57 42.08 4.31
N VAL A 38 22.46 43.40 4.39
CA VAL A 38 23.49 44.34 3.95
C VAL A 38 24.45 44.64 5.10
N SER A 39 24.00 44.56 6.35
CA SER A 39 24.82 44.81 7.55
C SER A 39 25.21 43.55 8.33
N GLU A 40 26.34 43.59 9.04
CA GLU A 40 26.75 42.51 9.95
C GLU A 40 25.73 42.28 11.09
N SER A 41 25.03 43.33 11.52
CA SER A 41 23.95 43.24 12.52
C SER A 41 22.77 42.42 11.99
N GLU A 42 22.32 42.67 10.76
CA GLU A 42 21.21 41.92 10.14
C GLU A 42 21.56 40.44 9.93
N LYS A 43 22.83 40.15 9.61
CA LYS A 43 23.31 38.76 9.50
C LYS A 43 23.28 38.06 10.86
N ALA A 44 23.74 38.72 11.92
CA ALA A 44 23.71 38.17 13.27
C ALA A 44 22.26 37.91 13.76
N ASP A 45 21.32 38.81 13.46
CA ASP A 45 19.91 38.63 13.80
C ASP A 45 19.28 37.45 13.05
N LEU A 46 19.59 37.28 11.76
CA LEU A 46 19.13 36.13 10.96
C LEU A 46 19.70 34.80 11.47
N GLU A 47 20.98 34.77 11.85
CA GLU A 47 21.62 33.60 12.47
C GLU A 47 20.97 33.25 13.82
N ALA A 48 20.67 34.25 14.64
CA ALA A 48 19.96 34.06 15.90
C ALA A 48 18.55 33.48 15.68
N ILE A 49 17.81 33.99 14.69
CA ILE A 49 16.50 33.46 14.32
C ILE A 49 16.60 32.01 13.83
N ALA A 50 17.61 31.69 13.02
CA ALA A 50 17.83 30.33 12.53
C ALA A 50 18.12 29.36 13.69
N ALA A 51 18.98 29.74 14.64
CA ALA A 51 19.28 28.94 15.83
C ALA A 51 18.05 28.73 16.74
N ILE A 52 17.19 29.74 16.88
CA ILE A 52 15.91 29.60 17.61
C ILE A 52 14.99 28.60 16.90
N LYS A 53 14.90 28.65 15.57
CA LYS A 53 14.09 27.69 14.80
C LYS A 53 14.65 26.27 14.88
N GLU A 54 15.98 26.12 14.79
CA GLU A 54 16.69 24.85 14.93
C GLU A 54 16.42 24.21 16.30
N SER A 55 16.64 24.95 17.38
CA SER A 55 16.34 24.48 18.74
C SER A 55 14.86 24.11 18.92
N ALA A 56 13.93 24.91 18.39
CA ALA A 56 12.50 24.60 18.41
C ALA A 56 12.16 23.31 17.64
N ALA A 57 12.81 23.06 16.49
CA ALA A 57 12.62 21.84 15.71
C ALA A 57 13.13 20.59 16.46
N ILE A 58 14.28 20.71 17.15
CA ILE A 58 14.83 19.65 18.00
C ILE A 58 13.89 19.34 19.17
N GLU A 59 13.36 20.35 19.84
CA GLU A 59 12.38 20.16 20.92
C GLU A 59 11.10 19.46 20.44
N LEU A 60 10.58 19.86 19.27
CA LEU A 60 9.41 19.24 18.66
C LEU A 60 9.67 17.77 18.32
N LYS A 61 10.85 17.44 17.79
CA LYS A 61 11.28 16.05 17.56
C LYS A 61 11.26 15.25 18.87
N GLU A 62 11.82 15.79 19.96
CA GLU A 62 11.84 15.08 21.25
C GLU A 62 10.45 14.92 21.86
N LYS A 63 9.57 15.92 21.75
CA LYS A 63 8.15 15.81 22.13
C LYS A 63 7.45 14.70 21.33
N GLY A 64 7.70 14.64 20.02
CA GLY A 64 7.24 13.55 19.16
C GLY A 64 7.71 12.18 19.67
N ASN A 65 9.00 12.04 20.01
CA ASN A 65 9.56 10.80 20.56
C ASN A 65 8.88 10.41 21.89
N GLN A 66 8.56 11.37 22.75
CA GLN A 66 7.85 11.13 24.01
C GLN A 66 6.43 10.61 23.76
N PHE A 67 5.68 11.23 22.84
CA PHE A 67 4.34 10.76 22.47
C PHE A 67 4.36 9.33 21.90
N VAL A 68 5.39 8.97 21.11
CA VAL A 68 5.55 7.59 20.64
C VAL A 68 5.73 6.62 21.81
N LYS A 69 6.51 6.99 22.84
CA LYS A 69 6.70 6.17 24.05
C LYS A 69 5.41 6.06 24.89
N MET A 70 4.56 7.08 24.90
CA MET A 70 3.25 7.04 25.57
C MET A 70 2.25 6.10 24.89
N GLY A 71 2.51 5.66 23.66
CA GLY A 71 1.80 4.59 22.98
C GLY A 71 0.71 5.05 22.02
N LYS A 72 -0.11 4.08 21.55
CA LYS A 72 -0.99 4.23 20.37
C LYS A 72 -1.97 5.40 20.43
N LYS A 73 -2.42 5.79 21.62
CA LYS A 73 -3.35 6.92 21.80
C LYS A 73 -2.73 8.25 21.35
N HIS A 74 -1.41 8.38 21.43
CA HIS A 74 -0.68 9.63 21.19
C HIS A 74 0.07 9.67 19.85
N TYR A 75 -0.16 8.69 18.97
CA TYR A 75 0.53 8.62 17.67
C TYR A 75 0.16 9.78 16.74
N LYS A 76 -1.06 10.32 16.84
CA LYS A 76 -1.46 11.48 16.02
C LYS A 76 -0.70 12.74 16.45
N GLU A 77 -0.57 12.95 17.76
CA GLU A 77 0.17 14.05 18.36
C GLU A 77 1.66 13.94 18.05
N ALA A 78 2.22 12.72 18.02
CA ALA A 78 3.59 12.49 17.57
C ALA A 78 3.79 12.93 16.11
N ILE A 79 2.87 12.56 15.21
CA ILE A 79 2.91 12.96 13.79
C ILE A 79 2.82 14.48 13.65
N ASP A 80 1.95 15.14 14.41
CA ASP A 80 1.84 16.61 14.41
C ASP A 80 3.16 17.26 14.83
N CYS A 81 3.76 16.79 15.94
CA CYS A 81 5.05 17.29 16.42
C CYS A 81 6.16 17.13 15.37
N TYR A 82 6.27 15.96 14.73
CA TYR A 82 7.25 15.75 13.66
C TYR A 82 6.99 16.62 12.44
N THR A 83 5.72 16.82 12.07
CA THR A 83 5.36 17.67 10.92
C THR A 83 5.75 19.11 11.19
N ARG A 84 5.40 19.65 12.36
CA ARG A 84 5.80 20.98 12.79
C ARG A 84 7.31 21.17 12.88
N ALA A 85 8.05 20.11 13.23
CA ALA A 85 9.52 20.13 13.23
C ALA A 85 10.09 20.22 11.81
N ILE A 86 9.54 19.42 10.86
CA ILE A 86 9.91 19.47 9.44
C ILE A 86 9.61 20.86 8.84
N ASP A 87 8.48 21.45 9.22
CA ASP A 87 8.03 22.74 8.69
C ASP A 87 8.92 23.92 9.12
N GLN A 88 9.73 23.78 10.18
CA GLN A 88 10.70 24.82 10.56
C GLN A 88 11.79 25.04 9.51
N LYS A 89 12.09 24.02 8.68
CA LYS A 89 13.10 24.05 7.60
C LYS A 89 14.46 24.65 8.03
N SER A 90 14.85 24.40 9.28
CA SER A 90 16.06 24.96 9.90
C SER A 90 17.09 23.90 10.30
N LEU A 91 16.77 22.61 10.08
CA LEU A 91 17.65 21.49 10.39
C LEU A 91 18.47 21.09 9.18
N ASN A 92 19.62 20.46 9.43
CA ASN A 92 20.40 19.85 8.36
C ASN A 92 19.71 18.59 7.79
N ASP A 93 20.12 18.17 6.59
CA ASP A 93 19.53 17.02 5.89
C ASP A 93 19.57 15.72 6.70
N SER A 94 20.64 15.52 7.49
CA SER A 94 20.80 14.32 8.34
C SER A 94 19.75 14.28 9.45
N GLU A 95 19.56 15.38 10.17
CA GLU A 95 18.58 15.51 11.24
C GLU A 95 17.15 15.48 10.68
N GLN A 96 16.92 16.17 9.56
CA GLN A 96 15.63 16.14 8.89
C GLN A 96 15.29 14.72 8.41
N SER A 97 16.27 13.98 7.87
CA SER A 97 16.12 12.56 7.53
C SER A 97 15.68 11.71 8.73
N VAL A 98 16.25 11.96 9.92
CA VAL A 98 15.84 11.25 11.15
C VAL A 98 14.38 11.54 11.50
N ILE A 99 13.93 12.79 11.39
CA ILE A 99 12.54 13.17 11.71
C ILE A 99 11.56 12.53 10.72
N PHE A 100 11.84 12.57 9.41
CA PHE A 100 11.04 11.88 8.41
C PHE A 100 10.96 10.37 8.69
N ALA A 101 12.10 9.74 9.01
CA ALA A 101 12.13 8.33 9.33
C ALA A 101 11.33 8.03 10.62
N ASN A 102 11.36 8.91 11.63
CA ASN A 102 10.57 8.73 12.85
C ASN A 102 9.06 8.92 12.59
N ARG A 103 8.67 9.88 11.74
CA ARG A 103 7.27 10.03 11.30
C ARG A 103 6.80 8.81 10.51
N ALA A 104 7.65 8.25 9.64
CA ALA A 104 7.38 7.02 8.91
C ALA A 104 7.12 5.84 9.86
N GLN A 105 7.89 5.72 10.95
CA GLN A 105 7.67 4.68 11.97
C GLN A 105 6.28 4.78 12.59
N VAL A 106 5.85 5.99 12.96
CA VAL A 106 4.53 6.18 13.57
C VAL A 106 3.41 5.89 12.56
N ASN A 107 3.58 6.32 11.32
CA ASN A 107 2.65 5.97 10.24
C ASN A 107 2.56 4.45 10.02
N LEU A 108 3.67 3.70 10.08
CA LEU A 108 3.65 2.23 10.06
C LEU A 108 2.85 1.64 11.23
N LEU A 109 3.09 2.14 12.45
CA LEU A 109 2.38 1.68 13.65
C LEU A 109 0.87 1.99 13.61
N MET A 110 0.48 3.02 12.85
CA MET A 110 -0.92 3.36 12.60
C MET A 110 -1.57 2.60 11.43
N GLY A 111 -0.80 1.85 10.63
CA GLY A 111 -1.27 1.19 9.40
C GLY A 111 -1.36 2.12 8.18
N ASN A 112 -0.82 3.33 8.26
CA ASN A 112 -0.78 4.29 7.15
C ASN A 112 0.39 3.99 6.20
N HIS A 113 0.39 2.81 5.58
CA HIS A 113 1.57 2.29 4.85
C HIS A 113 2.03 3.20 3.70
N ARG A 114 1.11 3.79 2.93
CA ARG A 114 1.47 4.70 1.83
C ARG A 114 2.19 5.96 2.32
N ARG A 115 1.68 6.59 3.39
CA ARG A 115 2.31 7.77 3.99
C ARG A 115 3.66 7.44 4.61
N ALA A 116 3.75 6.27 5.25
CA ALA A 116 5.02 5.78 5.79
C ALA A 116 6.08 5.56 4.71
N LEU A 117 5.69 5.01 3.56
CA LEU A 117 6.60 4.80 2.43
C LEU A 117 7.13 6.15 1.93
N THR A 118 6.26 7.13 1.67
CA THR A 118 6.68 8.47 1.23
C THR A 118 7.61 9.14 2.25
N ASP A 119 7.27 9.11 3.55
CA ASP A 119 8.13 9.67 4.59
C ASP A 119 9.50 8.97 4.64
N ALA A 120 9.54 7.65 4.49
CA ALA A 120 10.79 6.90 4.51
C ALA A 120 11.65 7.14 3.25
N GLU A 121 11.02 7.31 2.08
CA GLU A 121 11.72 7.70 0.85
C GLU A 121 12.34 9.09 0.97
N GLU A 122 11.61 10.07 1.51
CA GLU A 122 12.17 11.41 1.78
C GLU A 122 13.35 11.33 2.76
N ALA A 123 13.26 10.50 3.79
CA ALA A 123 14.39 10.26 4.69
C ALA A 123 15.62 9.70 3.96
N ILE A 124 15.43 8.74 3.05
CA ILE A 124 16.52 8.13 2.26
C ILE A 124 17.10 9.14 1.26
N LYS A 125 16.28 9.99 0.64
CA LYS A 125 16.73 11.03 -0.28
C LYS A 125 17.64 12.04 0.43
N LEU A 126 17.25 12.48 1.63
CA LEU A 126 18.02 13.43 2.43
C LEU A 126 19.32 12.80 2.99
N CYS A 127 19.25 11.56 3.46
CA CYS A 127 20.43 10.86 3.98
C CYS A 127 20.44 9.41 3.52
N PRO A 128 21.17 9.09 2.43
CA PRO A 128 21.31 7.73 1.92
C PRO A 128 22.01 6.75 2.87
N MET A 129 22.63 7.23 3.95
CA MET A 129 23.24 6.40 5.00
C MET A 129 22.24 5.98 6.10
N ASN A 130 21.01 6.50 6.07
CA ASN A 130 20.01 6.23 7.10
C ASN A 130 19.38 4.83 6.92
N VAL A 131 20.02 3.81 7.50
CA VAL A 131 19.57 2.41 7.45
C VAL A 131 18.15 2.21 8.00
N LYS A 132 17.75 3.00 9.02
CA LYS A 132 16.38 2.95 9.57
C LYS A 132 15.34 3.42 8.56
N GLY A 133 15.71 4.38 7.70
CA GLY A 133 14.89 4.81 6.56
C GLY A 133 14.60 3.65 5.61
N TYR A 134 15.64 2.94 5.16
CA TYR A 134 15.49 1.76 4.30
C TYR A 134 14.62 0.67 4.92
N TYR A 135 14.84 0.34 6.20
CA TYR A 135 14.03 -0.67 6.88
C TYR A 135 12.54 -0.29 6.91
N ARG A 136 12.24 0.98 7.24
CA ARG A 136 10.86 1.48 7.31
C ARG A 136 10.21 1.55 5.92
N ALA A 137 10.95 1.97 4.90
CA ALA A 137 10.49 1.97 3.51
C ALA A 137 10.16 0.54 3.04
N ALA A 138 11.08 -0.41 3.24
CA ALA A 138 10.88 -1.82 2.88
C ALA A 138 9.67 -2.42 3.60
N LYS A 139 9.51 -2.16 4.90
CA LYS A 139 8.37 -2.64 5.69
C LYS A 139 7.04 -2.02 5.22
N ALA A 140 7.05 -0.75 4.81
CA ALA A 140 5.89 -0.08 4.26
C ALA A 140 5.50 -0.65 2.89
N ALA A 141 6.47 -0.81 1.99
CA ALA A 141 6.28 -1.43 0.67
C ALA A 141 5.80 -2.88 0.77
N PHE A 142 6.37 -3.67 1.69
CA PHE A 142 5.91 -5.03 1.98
C PHE A 142 4.45 -5.07 2.42
N SER A 143 4.04 -4.13 3.28
CA SER A 143 2.63 -4.03 3.74
C SER A 143 1.67 -3.57 2.64
N LEU A 144 2.18 -3.02 1.53
CA LEU A 144 1.43 -2.65 0.34
C LEU A 144 1.46 -3.73 -0.75
N ASN A 145 2.03 -4.92 -0.46
CA ASN A 145 2.27 -6.00 -1.43
C ASN A 145 3.15 -5.58 -2.62
N LEU A 146 4.00 -4.56 -2.44
CA LEU A 146 4.99 -4.11 -3.42
C LEU A 146 6.30 -4.86 -3.21
N PHE A 147 6.29 -6.18 -3.44
CA PHE A 147 7.40 -7.07 -3.07
C PHE A 147 8.71 -6.72 -3.77
N SER A 148 8.69 -6.42 -5.07
CA SER A 148 9.89 -6.06 -5.84
C SER A 148 10.59 -4.82 -5.29
N GLU A 149 9.81 -3.79 -4.97
CA GLU A 149 10.30 -2.55 -4.36
C GLU A 149 10.83 -2.79 -2.95
N ALA A 150 10.11 -3.57 -2.14
CA ALA A 150 10.53 -3.93 -0.79
C ALA A 150 11.87 -4.70 -0.78
N THR A 151 12.05 -5.66 -1.69
CA THR A 151 13.32 -6.40 -1.87
C THR A 151 14.47 -5.45 -2.23
N SER A 152 14.25 -4.53 -3.19
CA SER A 152 15.25 -3.55 -3.60
C SER A 152 15.67 -2.62 -2.45
N LEU A 153 14.70 -2.15 -1.65
CA LEU A 153 14.95 -1.30 -0.49
C LEU A 153 15.73 -2.04 0.61
N CYS A 154 15.41 -3.31 0.87
CA CYS A 154 16.19 -4.14 1.79
C CYS A 154 17.62 -4.36 1.29
N GLN A 155 17.82 -4.65 0.00
CA GLN A 155 19.16 -4.83 -0.56
C GLN A 155 20.01 -3.57 -0.42
N ARG A 156 19.48 -2.41 -0.81
CA ARG A 156 20.14 -1.11 -0.65
C ARG A 156 20.45 -0.79 0.81
N GLY A 157 19.55 -1.13 1.74
CA GLY A 157 19.80 -0.95 3.17
C GLY A 157 20.89 -1.89 3.71
N LEU A 158 20.97 -3.12 3.20
CA LEU A 158 22.02 -4.09 3.54
C LEU A 158 23.38 -3.71 2.94
N GLU A 159 23.41 -3.02 1.79
CA GLU A 159 24.64 -2.42 1.25
C GLU A 159 25.23 -1.36 2.20
N GLN A 160 24.37 -0.60 2.89
CA GLN A 160 24.81 0.37 3.89
C GLN A 160 25.25 -0.29 5.20
N MET A 161 24.50 -1.31 5.67
CA MET A 161 24.83 -2.03 6.90
C MET A 161 24.59 -3.54 6.75
N PRO A 162 25.61 -4.30 6.29
CA PRO A 162 25.48 -5.75 6.04
C PRO A 162 25.20 -6.60 7.29
N SER A 163 25.51 -6.06 8.47
CA SER A 163 25.32 -6.74 9.77
C SER A 163 23.88 -6.65 10.31
N ASN A 164 22.97 -5.97 9.60
CA ASN A 164 21.60 -5.76 10.09
C ASN A 164 20.74 -7.04 10.00
N GLU A 165 20.69 -7.81 11.08
CA GLU A 165 19.91 -9.04 11.16
C GLU A 165 18.38 -8.83 11.03
N GLU A 166 17.84 -7.70 11.49
CA GLU A 166 16.40 -7.40 11.33
C GLU A 166 16.02 -7.22 9.86
N MET A 167 16.90 -6.56 9.10
CA MET A 167 16.69 -6.34 7.68
C MET A 167 16.84 -7.63 6.87
N LYS A 168 17.79 -8.51 7.22
CA LYS A 168 17.91 -9.85 6.62
C LYS A 168 16.66 -10.69 6.85
N LYS A 169 16.12 -10.68 8.08
CA LYS A 169 14.86 -11.37 8.39
C LYS A 169 13.69 -10.84 7.55
N LEU A 170 13.59 -9.52 7.41
CA LEU A 170 12.57 -8.89 6.57
C LEU A 170 12.73 -9.28 5.09
N PHE A 171 13.96 -9.31 4.58
CA PHE A 171 14.25 -9.73 3.21
C PHE A 171 13.77 -11.17 2.94
N VAL A 172 14.11 -12.11 3.82
CA VAL A 172 13.66 -13.51 3.71
C VAL A 172 12.12 -13.61 3.77
N GLN A 173 11.48 -12.83 4.63
CA GLN A 173 10.02 -12.79 4.73
C GLN A 173 9.36 -12.28 3.45
N ILE A 174 9.92 -11.22 2.84
CA ILE A 174 9.44 -10.66 1.57
C ILE A 174 9.54 -11.70 0.46
N ASP A 175 10.68 -12.39 0.37
CA ASP A 175 10.92 -13.39 -0.68
C ASP A 175 9.98 -14.59 -0.56
N LEU A 176 9.74 -15.09 0.67
CA LEU A 176 8.80 -16.17 0.91
C LEU A 176 7.38 -15.79 0.47
N GLN A 177 6.90 -14.61 0.88
CA GLN A 177 5.56 -14.14 0.54
C GLN A 177 5.40 -13.92 -0.98
N ARG A 178 6.43 -13.38 -1.63
CA ARG A 178 6.47 -13.20 -3.08
C ARG A 178 6.33 -14.53 -3.82
N GLN A 179 7.10 -15.55 -3.43
CA GLN A 179 7.01 -16.88 -4.03
C GLN A 179 5.64 -17.51 -3.82
N GLU A 180 5.07 -17.39 -2.62
CA GLU A 180 3.71 -17.88 -2.36
C GLU A 180 2.66 -17.22 -3.26
N GLU A 181 2.73 -15.90 -3.45
CA GLU A 181 1.82 -15.20 -4.34
C GLU A 181 2.02 -15.57 -5.81
N GLU A 182 3.26 -15.72 -6.26
CA GLU A 182 3.59 -16.18 -7.61
C GLU A 182 3.02 -17.59 -7.85
N ASN A 183 3.22 -18.51 -6.91
CA ASN A 183 2.69 -19.88 -6.97
C ASN A 183 1.16 -19.91 -6.94
N LYS A 184 0.51 -19.05 -6.12
CA LYS A 184 -0.95 -18.93 -6.11
C LYS A 184 -1.46 -18.39 -7.45
N LYS A 185 -0.78 -17.41 -8.04
CA LYS A 185 -1.12 -16.85 -9.35
C LYS A 185 -0.98 -17.87 -10.47
N THR A 186 0.12 -18.64 -10.51
CA THR A 186 0.31 -19.70 -11.51
C THR A 186 -0.77 -20.76 -11.39
N GLN A 187 -1.09 -21.23 -10.18
CA GLN A 187 -2.16 -22.21 -9.96
C GLN A 187 -3.53 -21.70 -10.43
N ILE A 188 -3.85 -20.43 -10.16
CA ILE A 188 -5.10 -19.81 -10.61
C ILE A 188 -5.13 -19.73 -12.15
N LEU A 189 -4.03 -19.34 -12.79
CA LEU A 189 -3.93 -19.28 -14.24
C LEU A 189 -4.12 -20.66 -14.89
N GLU A 190 -3.55 -21.71 -14.32
CA GLU A 190 -3.75 -23.09 -14.78
C GLU A 190 -5.21 -23.53 -14.70
N VAL A 191 -5.87 -23.26 -13.57
CA VAL A 191 -7.30 -23.60 -13.38
C VAL A 191 -8.17 -22.82 -14.37
N VAL A 192 -7.88 -21.53 -14.59
CA VAL A 192 -8.62 -20.70 -15.56
C VAL A 192 -8.38 -21.20 -16.98
N ALA A 193 -7.15 -21.58 -17.33
CA ALA A 193 -6.84 -22.16 -18.63
C ALA A 193 -7.57 -23.48 -18.86
N ALA A 194 -7.56 -24.39 -17.89
CA ALA A 194 -8.27 -25.67 -17.94
C ALA A 194 -9.79 -25.46 -18.10
N ALA A 195 -10.38 -24.53 -17.34
CA ALA A 195 -11.80 -24.19 -17.45
C ALA A 195 -12.15 -23.60 -18.83
N LYS A 196 -11.27 -22.77 -19.40
CA LYS A 196 -11.45 -22.21 -20.74
C LYS A 196 -11.38 -23.28 -21.83
N MET A 197 -10.42 -24.20 -21.70
CA MET A 197 -10.30 -25.35 -22.59
C MET A 197 -11.56 -26.22 -22.54
N LEU A 198 -12.03 -26.54 -21.34
CA LEU A 198 -13.27 -27.29 -21.14
C LEU A 198 -14.47 -26.57 -21.76
N SER A 199 -14.65 -25.26 -21.53
CA SER A 199 -15.75 -24.48 -22.12
C SER A 199 -15.73 -24.56 -23.65
N SER A 200 -14.57 -24.36 -24.26
CA SER A 200 -14.42 -24.44 -25.72
C SER A 200 -14.71 -25.84 -26.26
N ALA A 201 -14.29 -26.89 -25.54
CA ALA A 201 -14.55 -28.27 -25.90
C ALA A 201 -16.04 -28.59 -25.86
N LEU A 202 -16.77 -28.04 -24.89
CA LEU A 202 -18.22 -28.20 -24.75
C LEU A 202 -19.00 -27.46 -25.83
N GLU A 203 -18.59 -26.22 -26.14
CA GLU A 203 -19.19 -25.39 -27.20
C GLU A 203 -19.01 -26.02 -28.57
N ASN A 204 -17.79 -26.50 -28.89
CA ASN A 204 -17.48 -27.15 -30.17
C ASN A 204 -18.29 -28.44 -30.40
N ARG A 205 -18.66 -29.14 -29.32
CA ARG A 205 -19.50 -30.34 -29.36
C ARG A 205 -21.00 -30.02 -29.42
N GLY A 206 -21.39 -28.74 -29.33
CA GLY A 206 -22.78 -28.30 -29.41
C GLY A 206 -23.65 -28.75 -28.24
N LEU A 207 -23.05 -28.98 -27.07
CA LEU A 207 -23.74 -29.52 -25.90
C LEU A 207 -24.68 -28.49 -25.27
N LYS A 208 -25.89 -28.94 -24.92
CA LYS A 208 -26.92 -28.10 -24.29
C LYS A 208 -27.09 -28.52 -22.83
N PHE A 209 -27.03 -27.54 -21.92
CA PHE A 209 -27.21 -27.78 -20.50
C PHE A 209 -28.65 -27.48 -20.07
N GLY A 210 -29.28 -28.45 -19.43
CA GLY A 210 -30.59 -28.32 -18.80
C GLY A 210 -30.48 -27.99 -17.31
N LYS A 211 -31.63 -27.93 -16.63
CA LYS A 211 -31.66 -27.82 -15.16
C LYS A 211 -31.08 -29.11 -14.55
N ALA A 212 -30.30 -28.98 -13.48
CA ALA A 212 -29.78 -30.13 -12.75
C ALA A 212 -30.92 -30.85 -12.01
N GLN A 213 -31.39 -31.99 -12.54
CA GLN A 213 -32.57 -32.70 -12.03
C GLN A 213 -32.26 -33.80 -11.00
N TYR A 214 -30.99 -34.12 -10.76
CA TYR A 214 -30.58 -35.23 -9.88
C TYR A 214 -29.39 -34.89 -8.96
N GLN A 215 -29.20 -33.60 -8.67
CA GLN A 215 -28.07 -33.12 -7.86
C GLN A 215 -28.05 -33.69 -6.44
N GLU A 216 -29.21 -34.06 -5.89
CA GLU A 216 -29.33 -34.71 -4.58
C GLU A 216 -28.70 -36.12 -4.56
N LEU A 217 -28.70 -36.82 -5.69
CA LEU A 217 -28.18 -38.19 -5.80
C LEU A 217 -26.67 -38.21 -6.09
N THR A 218 -26.17 -37.27 -6.88
CA THR A 218 -24.76 -37.28 -7.35
C THR A 218 -23.87 -36.19 -6.79
N GLY A 219 -24.48 -35.20 -6.12
CA GLY A 219 -23.84 -33.93 -5.83
C GLY A 219 -23.56 -33.11 -7.09
N VAL A 220 -22.74 -32.05 -6.94
CA VAL A 220 -22.30 -31.21 -8.06
C VAL A 220 -21.05 -31.83 -8.68
N ARG A 221 -21.22 -32.48 -9.81
CA ARG A 221 -20.12 -32.99 -10.64
C ARG A 221 -20.03 -32.19 -11.94
N LYS A 222 -18.81 -32.00 -12.42
CA LYS A 222 -18.51 -31.27 -13.64
C LYS A 222 -17.77 -32.19 -14.60
N PRO A 223 -18.01 -32.11 -15.91
CA PRO A 223 -17.22 -32.86 -16.87
C PRO A 223 -15.74 -32.47 -16.78
N VAL A 224 -14.87 -33.43 -17.03
CA VAL A 224 -13.42 -33.24 -17.06
C VAL A 224 -12.93 -33.48 -18.49
N LEU A 225 -11.95 -32.71 -18.93
CA LEU A 225 -11.28 -32.90 -20.20
C LEU A 225 -9.94 -33.57 -19.95
N ASP A 226 -9.71 -34.75 -20.51
CA ASP A 226 -8.42 -35.43 -20.42
C ASP A 226 -7.36 -34.77 -21.34
N LYS A 227 -6.09 -35.12 -21.13
CA LYS A 227 -4.93 -34.68 -21.93
C LYS A 227 -5.08 -34.99 -23.42
N SER A 228 -5.82 -36.04 -23.75
CA SER A 228 -6.15 -36.43 -25.12
C SER A 228 -7.25 -35.55 -25.78
N GLY A 229 -7.84 -34.61 -25.02
CA GLY A 229 -8.95 -33.77 -25.49
C GLY A 229 -10.31 -34.50 -25.48
N ILE A 230 -10.35 -35.68 -24.86
CA ILE A 230 -11.54 -36.51 -24.70
C ILE A 230 -12.27 -36.09 -23.43
N LEU A 231 -13.60 -36.01 -23.52
CA LEU A 231 -14.44 -35.54 -22.43
C LEU A 231 -14.95 -36.71 -21.57
N HIS A 232 -14.83 -36.53 -20.27
CA HIS A 232 -15.22 -37.49 -19.25
C HIS A 232 -16.43 -36.96 -18.48
N TRP A 233 -17.46 -37.78 -18.39
CA TRP A 233 -18.77 -37.44 -17.84
C TRP A 233 -19.12 -38.29 -16.63
N SER A 234 -19.82 -37.70 -15.68
CA SER A 234 -20.57 -38.46 -14.69
C SER A 234 -21.97 -38.74 -15.24
N VAL A 235 -22.36 -40.01 -15.32
CA VAL A 235 -23.63 -40.45 -15.95
C VAL A 235 -24.47 -41.20 -14.92
N ILE A 236 -25.76 -40.87 -14.84
CA ILE A 236 -26.73 -41.63 -14.05
C ILE A 236 -27.60 -42.43 -15.03
N LEU A 237 -27.72 -43.73 -14.79
CA LEU A 237 -28.66 -44.60 -15.47
C LEU A 237 -29.88 -44.78 -14.57
N LEU A 238 -31.08 -44.53 -15.09
CA LEU A 238 -32.34 -44.64 -14.35
C LEU A 238 -33.18 -45.78 -14.90
N TYR A 239 -33.55 -46.73 -14.04
CA TYR A 239 -34.37 -47.87 -14.39
C TYR A 239 -35.77 -47.70 -13.80
N ALA A 240 -36.65 -47.05 -14.57
CA ALA A 240 -37.98 -46.65 -14.11
C ALA A 240 -38.86 -47.84 -13.67
N GLU A 241 -38.67 -49.01 -14.30
CA GLU A 241 -39.46 -50.22 -14.02
C GLU A 241 -39.20 -50.78 -12.61
N VAL A 242 -37.95 -50.68 -12.14
CA VAL A 242 -37.51 -51.23 -10.85
C VAL A 242 -37.22 -50.14 -9.82
N MET A 243 -37.47 -48.87 -10.16
CA MET A 243 -37.22 -47.70 -9.31
C MET A 243 -35.79 -47.66 -8.76
N SER A 244 -34.81 -48.10 -9.55
CA SER A 244 -33.40 -48.10 -9.19
C SER A 244 -32.58 -47.19 -10.12
N SER A 245 -31.37 -46.87 -9.68
CA SER A 245 -30.43 -46.05 -10.46
C SER A 245 -29.00 -46.52 -10.25
N ASP A 246 -28.22 -46.50 -11.31
CA ASP A 246 -26.76 -46.66 -11.25
C ASP A 246 -26.06 -45.34 -11.55
N PHE A 247 -24.89 -45.16 -10.96
CA PHE A 247 -24.06 -43.98 -11.16
C PHE A 247 -22.67 -44.38 -11.66
N ILE A 248 -22.32 -43.85 -12.82
CA ILE A 248 -21.00 -43.99 -13.42
C ILE A 248 -20.26 -42.67 -13.18
N GLU A 249 -19.21 -42.71 -12.37
CA GLU A 249 -18.45 -41.50 -12.02
C GLU A 249 -17.68 -40.93 -13.21
N ASP A 250 -17.13 -41.82 -14.05
CA ASP A 250 -16.23 -41.48 -15.15
C ASP A 250 -16.59 -42.27 -16.41
N PHE A 251 -17.39 -41.66 -17.28
CA PHE A 251 -17.84 -42.17 -18.56
C PHE A 251 -17.16 -41.40 -19.69
N CYS A 252 -16.31 -42.07 -20.44
CA CYS A 252 -15.59 -41.49 -21.57
C CYS A 252 -16.54 -41.27 -22.76
N GLU A 253 -16.47 -40.12 -23.43
CA GLU A 253 -17.35 -39.84 -24.58
C GLU A 253 -17.15 -40.79 -25.77
N THR A 254 -16.03 -41.51 -25.84
CA THR A 254 -15.78 -42.51 -26.88
C THR A 254 -16.31 -43.89 -26.53
N ASP A 255 -16.73 -44.10 -25.28
CA ASP A 255 -17.22 -45.40 -24.82
C ASP A 255 -18.64 -45.66 -25.31
N VAL A 256 -18.92 -46.94 -25.54
CA VAL A 256 -20.25 -47.39 -25.95
C VAL A 256 -21.03 -47.85 -24.71
N PHE A 257 -22.29 -47.43 -24.59
CA PHE A 257 -23.16 -47.79 -23.48
C PHE A 257 -23.29 -49.31 -23.25
N SER A 258 -23.32 -50.11 -24.32
CA SER A 258 -23.44 -51.57 -24.23
C SER A 258 -22.33 -52.18 -23.38
N SER A 259 -21.09 -51.73 -23.57
CA SER A 259 -19.93 -52.24 -22.83
C SER A 259 -20.03 -51.96 -21.32
N HIS A 260 -20.72 -50.88 -20.93
CA HIS A 260 -20.93 -50.56 -19.53
C HIS A 260 -22.09 -51.36 -18.92
N LEU A 261 -23.15 -51.60 -19.69
CA LEU A 261 -24.29 -52.41 -19.25
C LEU A 261 -23.87 -53.87 -19.01
N ASP A 262 -23.00 -54.41 -19.85
CA ASP A 262 -22.48 -55.78 -19.69
C ASP A 262 -21.74 -55.96 -18.35
N MET A 263 -21.04 -54.93 -17.87
CA MET A 263 -20.34 -54.93 -16.58
C MET A 263 -21.27 -54.83 -15.37
N ILE A 264 -22.42 -54.17 -15.52
CA ILE A 264 -23.41 -53.99 -14.44
C ILE A 264 -24.28 -55.25 -14.28
N SER A 265 -24.41 -56.06 -15.32
CA SER A 265 -25.19 -57.31 -15.31
C SER A 265 -24.50 -58.55 -14.70
N LEU A 266 -23.28 -58.39 -14.16
CA LEU A 266 -22.50 -59.43 -13.46
C LEU A 266 -22.65 -59.34 -11.94
#